data_AF-A0A9D5WEL2-F1
#
_entry.id   AF-A0A9D5WEL2-F1
#
_cell.length_a   1.000
_cell.length_b   1.000
_cell.length_c   1.000
_cell.angle_alpha   90.00
_cell.angle_beta   90.00
_cell.angle_gamma   90.00
#
_symmetry.space_group_name_H-M   'P 1'
#
loop_
_entity.id
_entity.type
_entity.pdbx_description
1 polymer ?
#
loop_
_entity_poly.entity_id
_entity_poly.type
_entity_poly.pdbx_seq_one_letter_code
_entity_poly.pdbx_strand_id
1 'polypeptide(L)'
;MKERQAVTKVIAQRYKKAGKKQKGTILDEFVALTGYNRCYAGYLLRVHESKVRLSSKKVLVLDVNKTVAPQSNREYDEKVFSVLRKIWHIMDCICGKRLCAILKEVIPILRPLQNSQNRGKVFPN
;
A
#
# COMPACT_ATOMS: atom_id res chain seq x y z
N MET A 1 19.09 -27.13 6.36
CA MET A 1 18.15 -25.99 6.24
C MET A 1 17.21 -25.77 7.42
N LYS A 2 16.80 -26.82 8.18
CA LYS A 2 15.85 -26.68 9.31
C LYS A 2 16.43 -25.97 10.55
N GLU A 3 17.73 -26.14 10.82
CA GLU A 3 18.40 -25.55 11.99
C GLU A 3 18.42 -24.02 11.96
N ARG A 4 18.76 -23.42 10.81
CA ARG A 4 18.76 -21.95 10.64
C ARG A 4 17.36 -21.35 10.83
N GLN A 5 16.31 -22.07 10.43
CA GLN A 5 14.92 -21.63 10.64
C GLN A 5 14.51 -21.70 12.12
N ALA A 6 14.92 -22.74 12.84
CA ALA A 6 14.67 -22.87 14.27
C ALA A 6 15.36 -21.74 15.07
N VAL A 7 16.64 -21.46 14.75
CA VAL A 7 17.41 -20.37 15.36
C VAL A 7 16.76 -19.02 15.08
N THR A 8 16.31 -18.79 13.85
CA THR A 8 15.61 -17.55 13.47
C THR A 8 14.32 -17.37 14.28
N LYS A 9 13.57 -18.45 14.53
CA LYS A 9 12.31 -18.38 15.29
C LYS A 9 12.52 -17.91 16.73
N VAL A 10 13.53 -18.48 17.41
CA VAL A 10 13.84 -18.13 18.81
C VAL A 10 14.37 -16.70 18.90
N ILE A 11 15.26 -16.31 17.98
CA ILE A 11 15.87 -14.97 18.00
C ILE A 11 14.85 -13.89 17.60
N ALA A 12 13.92 -14.19 16.67
CA ALA A 12 12.85 -13.25 16.29
C ALA A 12 11.94 -12.89 17.47
N GLN A 13 11.58 -13.87 18.31
CA GLN A 13 10.80 -13.63 19.53
C GLN A 13 11.54 -12.70 20.51
N ARG A 14 12.83 -12.96 20.73
CA ARG A 14 13.69 -12.12 21.59
C ARG A 14 13.86 -10.71 21.02
N TYR A 15 14.07 -10.59 19.70
CA TYR A 15 14.21 -9.32 19.00
C TYR A 15 12.97 -8.44 19.08
N LYS A 16 11.76 -9.02 19.02
CA LYS A 16 10.51 -8.27 19.15
C LYS A 16 10.27 -7.71 20.55
N LYS A 17 10.59 -8.50 21.59
CA LYS A 17 10.44 -8.10 23.00
C LYS A 17 11.53 -7.14 23.48
N ALA A 18 12.66 -7.08 22.78
CA ALA A 18 13.81 -6.26 23.16
C ALA A 18 13.56 -4.74 22.98
N GLY A 19 14.19 -3.93 23.84
CA GLY A 19 14.23 -2.47 23.69
C GLY A 19 15.18 -2.01 22.57
N LYS A 20 15.16 -0.71 22.21
CA LYS A 20 15.94 -0.14 21.08
C LYS A 20 17.44 -0.46 21.14
N LYS A 21 18.06 -0.38 22.34
CA LYS A 21 19.49 -0.70 22.54
C LYS A 21 19.76 -2.21 22.38
N GLN A 22 18.93 -3.06 22.99
CA GLN A 22 19.07 -4.52 22.95
C GLN A 22 18.84 -5.10 21.55
N LYS A 23 17.98 -4.47 20.73
CA LYS A 23 17.77 -4.87 19.33
C LYS A 23 19.06 -4.78 18.49
N GLY A 24 19.94 -3.82 18.78
CA GLY A 24 21.23 -3.72 18.12
C GLY A 24 22.09 -4.95 18.40
N THR A 25 22.31 -5.25 19.68
CA THR A 25 23.11 -6.40 20.14
C THR A 25 22.58 -7.74 19.60
N ILE A 26 21.26 -7.97 19.66
CA ILE A 26 20.65 -9.19 19.13
C ILE A 26 20.85 -9.31 17.62
N LEU A 27 20.84 -8.19 16.90
CA LEU A 27 21.05 -8.19 15.45
C LEU A 27 22.52 -8.49 15.11
N ASP A 28 23.46 -7.94 15.87
CA ASP A 28 24.90 -8.23 15.74
C ASP A 28 25.21 -9.71 16.01
N GLU A 29 24.68 -10.27 17.10
CA GLU A 29 24.78 -11.71 17.41
C GLU A 29 24.19 -12.57 16.29
N PHE A 30 23.02 -12.20 15.76
CA PHE A 30 22.37 -12.97 14.70
C PHE A 30 23.16 -12.97 13.39
N VAL A 31 23.76 -11.83 13.03
CA VAL A 31 24.65 -11.70 11.87
C VAL A 31 25.89 -12.57 12.03
N ALA A 32 26.52 -12.56 13.21
CA ALA A 32 27.67 -13.39 13.50
C ALA A 32 27.36 -14.90 13.44
N LEU A 33 26.17 -15.31 13.92
CA LEU A 33 25.74 -16.71 13.94
C LEU A 33 25.32 -17.25 12.56
N THR A 34 24.74 -16.41 11.70
CA THR A 34 24.13 -16.86 10.43
C THR A 34 24.92 -16.46 9.19
N GLY A 35 25.84 -15.50 9.32
CA GLY A 35 26.56 -14.90 8.20
C GLY A 35 25.68 -14.05 7.28
N TYR A 36 24.44 -13.73 7.68
CA TYR A 36 23.57 -12.87 6.88
C TYR A 36 23.98 -11.41 6.95
N ASN A 37 23.72 -10.66 5.88
CA ASN A 37 23.87 -9.20 5.91
C ASN A 37 22.91 -8.61 6.96
N ARG A 38 23.38 -7.61 7.73
CA ARG A 38 22.60 -6.88 8.75
C ARG A 38 21.23 -6.43 8.27
N CYS A 39 21.12 -5.94 7.04
CA CYS A 39 19.84 -5.52 6.46
C CYS A 39 18.88 -6.71 6.30
N TYR A 40 19.38 -7.82 5.76
CA TYR A 40 18.60 -9.04 5.56
C TYR A 40 18.22 -9.69 6.88
N ALA A 41 19.15 -9.77 7.83
CA ALA A 41 18.92 -10.20 9.20
C ALA A 41 17.79 -9.40 9.88
N GLY A 42 17.85 -8.07 9.77
CA GLY A 42 16.84 -7.18 10.37
C GLY A 42 15.47 -7.32 9.73
N TYR A 43 15.41 -7.54 8.42
CA TYR A 43 14.17 -7.87 7.71
C TYR A 43 13.61 -9.21 8.17
N LEU A 44 14.45 -10.25 8.21
CA LEU A 44 14.06 -11.60 8.56
C LEU A 44 13.44 -11.66 9.97
N LEU A 45 14.08 -11.04 10.97
CA LEU A 45 13.60 -11.00 12.35
C LEU A 45 12.28 -10.21 12.52
N ARG A 46 12.02 -9.20 11.68
CA ARG A 46 10.74 -8.47 11.68
C ARG A 46 9.61 -9.27 11.06
N VAL A 47 9.89 -9.95 9.94
CA VAL A 47 8.90 -10.63 9.10
C VAL A 47 8.59 -12.05 9.58
N HIS A 48 9.49 -12.69 10.34
CA HIS A 48 9.40 -14.12 10.68
C HIS A 48 8.07 -14.56 11.31
N GLU A 49 7.41 -13.68 12.05
CA GLU A 49 6.13 -13.96 12.72
C GLU A 49 4.92 -13.29 12.08
N SER A 50 5.11 -12.45 11.07
CA SER A 50 4.04 -11.84 10.27
C SER A 50 3.34 -12.88 9.37
N LYS A 51 3.63 -14.16 9.55
CA LYS A 51 3.04 -15.29 8.82
C LYS A 51 1.75 -15.72 9.50
N VAL A 52 0.64 -15.08 9.14
CA VAL A 52 -0.69 -15.59 9.50
C VAL A 52 -1.01 -16.74 8.55
N ARG A 53 -1.13 -17.95 9.10
CA ARG A 53 -1.64 -19.11 8.35
C ARG A 53 -3.14 -18.94 8.19
N LEU A 54 -3.58 -18.60 6.98
CA LEU A 54 -5.00 -18.47 6.65
C LEU A 54 -5.64 -19.85 6.38
N SER A 55 -4.84 -20.83 5.95
CA SER A 55 -5.26 -22.22 5.69
C SER A 55 -4.03 -23.14 5.50
N SER A 56 -4.22 -24.47 5.53
CA SER A 56 -3.16 -25.50 5.40
C SER A 56 -2.26 -25.36 4.17
N LYS A 57 -2.70 -24.63 3.13
CA LYS A 57 -1.95 -24.38 1.88
C LYS A 57 -1.57 -22.91 1.64
N LYS A 58 -1.99 -21.96 2.49
CA LYS A 58 -1.75 -20.51 2.25
C LYS A 58 -1.16 -19.83 3.50
N VAL A 59 0.10 -19.43 3.37
CA VAL A 59 0.80 -18.58 4.35
C VAL A 59 0.80 -17.16 3.80
N LEU A 60 0.07 -16.25 4.43
CA LEU A 60 0.15 -14.82 4.11
C LEU A 60 1.23 -14.19 4.99
N VAL A 61 2.20 -13.52 4.37
CA VAL A 61 3.13 -12.63 5.06
C VAL A 61 2.43 -11.28 5.18
N LEU A 62 1.66 -11.11 6.24
CA LEU A 62 0.93 -9.88 6.57
C LEU A 62 1.74 -9.10 7.59
N ASP A 63 2.24 -7.92 7.21
CA ASP A 63 2.75 -6.96 8.18
C ASP A 63 1.61 -6.57 9.13
N VAL A 64 1.54 -7.21 10.30
CA VAL A 64 0.46 -7.02 11.29
C VAL A 64 0.41 -5.57 11.80
N ASN A 65 1.49 -4.81 11.58
CA ASN A 65 1.62 -3.39 11.93
C ASN A 65 1.25 -2.42 10.82
N LYS A 66 0.86 -2.89 9.62
CA LYS A 66 0.18 -2.00 8.66
C LYS A 66 -1.24 -1.82 9.15
N THR A 67 -1.43 -0.85 10.04
CA THR A 67 -2.71 -0.16 10.12
C THR A 67 -3.05 0.26 8.70
N VAL A 68 -4.15 -0.28 8.17
CA VAL A 68 -4.73 0.21 6.92
C VAL A 68 -4.85 1.71 7.14
N ALA A 69 -4.07 2.50 6.38
CA ALA A 69 -4.12 3.94 6.49
C ALA A 69 -5.62 4.32 6.43
N PRO A 70 -6.11 5.15 7.38
CA PRO A 70 -7.52 5.53 7.38
C PRO A 70 -7.85 5.97 5.97
N GLN A 71 -8.87 5.36 5.36
CA GLN A 71 -9.31 5.77 4.04
C GLN A 71 -9.63 7.25 4.15
N SER A 72 -8.72 8.09 3.62
CA SER A 72 -8.88 9.54 3.62
C SER A 72 -10.28 9.82 3.11
N ASN A 73 -11.02 10.65 3.86
CA ASN A 73 -12.40 11.00 3.54
C ASN A 73 -12.41 11.47 2.08
N ARG A 74 -12.98 10.68 1.19
CA ARG A 74 -12.91 10.94 -0.25
C ARG A 74 -13.74 12.18 -0.50
N GLU A 75 -13.07 13.31 -0.69
CA GLU A 75 -13.71 14.60 -0.95
C GLU A 75 -14.42 14.62 -2.32
N TYR A 76 -14.06 13.68 -3.21
CA TYR A 76 -14.69 13.50 -4.52
C TYR A 76 -15.61 12.27 -4.55
N ASP A 77 -16.86 12.52 -4.93
CA ASP A 77 -17.86 11.47 -5.19
C ASP A 77 -17.46 10.59 -6.40
N GLU A 78 -17.96 9.36 -6.44
CA GLU A 78 -17.65 8.37 -7.47
C GLU A 78 -18.03 8.85 -8.88
N LYS A 79 -19.08 9.69 -8.97
CA LYS A 79 -19.49 10.37 -10.20
C LYS A 79 -18.40 11.29 -10.75
N VAL A 80 -17.76 12.08 -9.88
CA VAL A 80 -16.66 12.99 -10.26
C VAL A 80 -15.47 12.17 -10.76
N PHE A 81 -15.16 11.08 -10.07
CA PHE A 81 -14.06 10.19 -10.44
C PHE A 81 -14.27 9.52 -11.81
N SER A 82 -15.50 9.09 -12.12
CA SER A 82 -15.85 8.52 -13.43
C SER A 82 -15.63 9.51 -14.57
N VAL A 83 -16.06 10.76 -14.38
CA VAL A 83 -15.85 11.83 -15.38
C VAL A 83 -14.36 12.16 -15.53
N LEU A 84 -13.64 12.29 -14.42
CA LEU A 84 -12.21 12.57 -14.43
C LEU A 84 -11.41 11.47 -15.13
N ARG A 85 -11.79 10.20 -14.93
CA ARG A 85 -11.18 9.06 -15.62
C ARG A 85 -11.39 9.11 -17.13
N LYS A 86 -12.58 9.51 -17.60
CA LYS A 86 -12.84 9.68 -19.05
C LYS A 86 -11.96 10.77 -19.65
N ILE A 87 -11.86 11.92 -18.99
CA ILE A 87 -10.99 13.02 -19.42
C ILE A 87 -9.53 12.56 -19.42
N TRP A 88 -9.10 11.85 -18.39
CA TRP A 88 -7.74 11.32 -18.29
C TRP A 88 -7.38 10.36 -19.44
N HIS A 89 -8.32 9.51 -19.87
CA HIS A 89 -8.13 8.66 -21.04
C HIS A 89 -8.08 9.44 -22.35
N ILE A 90 -8.90 10.48 -22.52
CA ILE A 90 -8.84 11.36 -23.70
C ILE A 90 -7.48 12.08 -23.77
N MET A 91 -6.93 12.42 -22.62
CA MET A 91 -5.65 13.12 -22.47
C MET A 91 -4.43 12.19 -22.43
N ASP A 92 -4.57 10.96 -22.92
CA ASP A 92 -3.48 9.98 -23.04
C ASP A 92 -2.79 9.64 -21.71
N CYS A 93 -3.58 9.49 -20.64
CA CYS A 93 -3.12 9.02 -19.33
C CYS A 93 -1.99 9.87 -18.69
N ILE A 94 -1.98 11.18 -18.93
CA ILE A 94 -1.00 12.13 -18.35
C ILE A 94 -0.96 12.11 -16.81
N CYS A 95 0.18 12.44 -16.22
CA CYS A 95 0.30 12.49 -14.77
C CYS A 95 -0.68 13.50 -14.13
N GLY A 96 -1.20 13.18 -12.95
CA GLY A 96 -2.26 13.96 -12.29
C GLY A 96 -1.93 15.45 -12.09
N LYS A 97 -0.65 15.78 -11.92
CA LYS A 97 -0.17 17.18 -11.81
C LYS A 97 -0.39 17.97 -13.11
N ARG A 98 -0.18 17.33 -14.26
CA ARG A 98 -0.47 17.92 -15.59
C ARG A 98 -1.97 17.96 -15.85
N LEU A 99 -2.70 16.90 -15.46
CA LEU A 99 -4.15 16.85 -15.58
C LEU A 99 -4.81 18.01 -14.82
N CYS A 100 -4.40 18.27 -13.58
CA CYS A 100 -4.94 19.37 -12.77
C CYS A 100 -4.74 20.74 -13.42
N ALA A 101 -3.57 20.99 -14.02
CA ALA A 101 -3.29 22.25 -14.71
C ALA A 101 -4.20 22.45 -15.92
N ILE A 102 -4.40 21.40 -16.72
CA ILE A 102 -5.19 21.48 -17.95
C ILE A 102 -6.69 21.43 -17.65
N LEU A 103 -7.11 20.83 -16.55
CA LEU A 103 -8.51 20.73 -16.16
C LEU A 103 -9.19 22.11 -16.04
N LYS A 104 -8.43 23.15 -15.63
CA LYS A 104 -8.92 24.55 -15.58
C LYS A 104 -9.41 25.05 -16.93
N GLU A 105 -8.69 24.72 -17.99
CA GLU A 105 -9.03 25.10 -19.38
C GLU A 105 -10.10 24.17 -19.98
N VAL A 106 -10.10 22.90 -19.59
CA VAL A 106 -11.00 21.88 -20.18
C VAL A 106 -12.41 21.92 -19.59
N ILE A 107 -12.58 22.27 -18.30
CA ILE A 107 -13.89 22.42 -17.65
C ILE A 107 -14.84 23.37 -18.40
N PRO A 108 -14.44 24.61 -18.77
CA PRO A 108 -15.35 25.53 -19.46
C PRO A 108 -15.76 25.04 -20.85
N ILE A 109 -14.93 24.24 -21.53
CA ILE A 109 -15.25 23.65 -22.84
C ILE A 109 -16.21 22.44 -22.70
N LEU A 110 -16.11 21.70 -21.60
CA LEU A 110 -16.95 20.53 -21.35
C LEU A 110 -18.33 20.87 -20.76
N ARG A 111 -18.46 22.02 -20.10
CA ARG A 111 -19.72 22.49 -19.49
C ARG A 111 -20.90 22.61 -20.49
N PRO A 112 -20.71 23.12 -21.73
CA PRO A 112 -21.76 23.17 -22.76
C PRO A 112 -22.10 21.79 -23.34
N LEU A 113 -21.12 20.88 -23.43
CA LEU A 113 -21.31 19.56 -24.04
C LEU A 113 -22.09 18.58 -23.14
N GLN A 114 -21.98 18.73 -21.82
CA GLN A 114 -22.84 18.00 -20.89
C GLN A 114 -24.34 18.38 -21.03
N ASN A 115 -24.63 19.66 -21.32
CA ASN A 115 -26.01 20.13 -21.51
C ASN A 115 -26.65 19.60 -22.80
N SER A 116 -25.86 19.27 -23.83
CA SER A 116 -26.38 18.64 -25.05
C SER A 116 -26.65 17.14 -24.90
N GLN A 117 -25.92 16.44 -24.02
CA GLN A 117 -26.13 15.02 -23.70
C GLN A 117 -27.32 14.80 -22.73
N ASN A 118 -27.72 15.83 -21.98
CA ASN A 118 -28.80 15.76 -20.98
C ASN A 118 -30.20 16.12 -21.49
N ARG A 119 -30.39 16.55 -22.75
CA ARG A 119 -31.74 16.82 -23.31
C ARG A 119 -32.60 15.56 -23.51
N GLY A 120 -32.03 14.37 -23.31
CA GLY A 120 -32.72 13.08 -23.52
C GLY A 120 -33.06 12.29 -22.25
N LYS A 121 -32.81 12.82 -21.04
CA LYS A 121 -33.18 12.14 -19.80
C LYS A 121 -34.00 13.06 -18.90
N VAL A 122 -35.29 13.10 -19.20
CA VAL A 122 -36.32 13.48 -18.22
C VAL A 122 -36.29 12.43 -17.12
N PHE A 123 -35.89 12.80 -15.92
CA PHE A 123 -36.00 11.94 -14.73
C PHE A 123 -37.27 12.36 -13.98
N PRO A 124 -38.31 11.51 -13.90
CA PRO A 124 -39.39 11.73 -12.96
C PRO A 124 -38.91 11.45 -11.52
N ASN A 125 -39.60 12.11 -10.57
CA ASN A 125 -39.42 12.12 -9.11
C ASN A 125 -39.08 10.77 -8.48
#